data_AF-A0AAI8Y8R2-F1
#
_entry.id   AF-A0AAI8Y8R2-F1
#
_cell.length_a   1.000
_cell.length_b   1.000
_cell.length_c   1.000
_cell.angle_alpha   90.00
_cell.angle_beta   90.00
_cell.angle_gamma   90.00
#
_symmetry.space_group_name_H-M   'P 1'
#
loop_
_entity.id
_entity.type
_entity.pdbx_description
1 polymer ?
#
loop_
_entity_poly.entity_id
_entity_poly.type
_entity_poly.pdbx_seq_one_letter_code
_entity_poly.pdbx_strand_id
1 'polypeptide(L)'
;MFRWNAAHAAFAAVHGRRQRVFCASLADVFDTAVPIEWLIDVLDVWRQTPHLDKLVLTKRIGNATKRLGEAFNTLMLRDDCAENPLVPWLATWIAGNAPADIWLGATIVNQAEADRDIPKLLRTPAKTRFLSMEPLLGHVDVFSSATGELLHTSGNDYEPGALDWIIVGGESGAGARSMHPAWARSLRDQCASAGVPFLFKQWGHWQVVDGSTGKAAFHAVGKKASGRLLDGVVHDAFPVTSLDVGAACGRALARGAK
;
A
#
# COMPACT_ATOMS: atom_id res chain seq x y z
N MET A 1 -23.79 3.73 11.89
CA MET A 1 -22.56 2.89 11.89
C MET A 1 -22.45 2.17 10.56
N PHE A 2 -21.29 2.24 9.89
CA PHE A 2 -21.08 1.57 8.59
C PHE A 2 -21.09 0.05 8.73
N ARG A 3 -21.82 -0.65 7.82
CA ARG A 3 -22.05 -2.10 7.88
C ARG A 3 -20.76 -2.92 7.99
N TRP A 4 -19.71 -2.53 7.28
CA TRP A 4 -18.46 -3.29 7.23
C TRP A 4 -17.68 -3.17 8.54
N ASN A 5 -17.66 -1.98 9.13
CA ASN A 5 -17.08 -1.77 10.45
C ASN A 5 -17.90 -2.44 11.56
N ALA A 6 -19.23 -2.54 11.42
CA ALA A 6 -20.08 -3.26 12.37
C ALA A 6 -19.81 -4.78 12.36
N ALA A 7 -19.48 -5.35 11.20
CA ALA A 7 -19.19 -6.79 11.04
C ALA A 7 -17.74 -7.19 11.38
N HIS A 8 -16.89 -6.25 11.82
CA HIS A 8 -15.45 -6.49 11.98
C HIS A 8 -15.13 -7.65 12.95
N ALA A 9 -15.90 -7.80 14.03
CA ALA A 9 -15.65 -8.84 15.04
C ALA A 9 -15.86 -10.25 14.46
N ALA A 10 -16.90 -10.44 13.65
CA ALA A 10 -17.16 -11.71 12.98
C ALA A 10 -16.04 -12.03 11.96
N PHE A 11 -15.59 -11.03 11.20
CA PHE A 11 -14.46 -11.18 10.28
C PHE A 11 -13.18 -11.56 11.04
N ALA A 12 -12.86 -10.84 12.12
CA ALA A 12 -11.66 -11.06 12.91
C ALA A 12 -11.67 -12.45 13.59
N ALA A 13 -12.82 -12.94 14.04
CA ALA A 13 -12.94 -14.28 14.62
C ALA A 13 -12.56 -15.39 13.63
N VAL A 14 -12.93 -15.24 12.35
CA VAL A 14 -12.65 -16.23 11.30
C VAL A 14 -11.23 -16.08 10.76
N HIS A 15 -10.77 -14.85 10.53
CA HIS A 15 -9.54 -14.59 9.79
C HIS A 15 -8.35 -14.21 10.68
N GLY A 16 -8.58 -13.90 11.95
CA GLY A 16 -7.53 -13.52 12.89
C GLY A 16 -6.86 -12.17 12.61
N ARG A 17 -7.51 -11.30 11.81
CA ARG A 17 -7.00 -9.99 11.39
C ARG A 17 -8.15 -9.03 11.09
N ARG A 18 -7.86 -7.73 10.94
CA ARG A 18 -8.84 -6.76 10.42
C ARG A 18 -9.14 -7.02 8.94
N GLN A 19 -10.33 -6.60 8.52
CA GLN A 19 -10.69 -6.64 7.11
C GLN A 19 -9.93 -5.54 6.38
N ARG A 20 -9.23 -5.91 5.31
CA ARG A 20 -8.51 -4.98 4.43
C ARG A 20 -9.45 -4.49 3.34
N VAL A 21 -9.50 -3.18 3.15
CA VAL A 21 -10.37 -2.52 2.16
C VAL A 21 -9.51 -1.59 1.32
N PHE A 22 -9.53 -1.78 0.00
CA PHE A 22 -8.89 -0.86 -0.93
C PHE A 22 -9.78 0.38 -1.09
N CYS A 23 -9.31 1.53 -0.65
CA CYS A 23 -10.06 2.77 -0.70
C CYS A 23 -9.92 3.41 -2.08
N ALA A 24 -11.06 3.80 -2.67
CA ALA A 24 -11.12 4.61 -3.88
C ALA A 24 -10.30 4.03 -5.06
N SER A 25 -10.52 2.75 -5.39
CA SER A 25 -9.74 1.96 -6.37
C SER A 25 -9.58 2.57 -7.78
N LEU A 26 -10.34 3.61 -8.13
CA LEU A 26 -10.28 4.32 -9.41
C LEU A 26 -10.15 5.85 -9.25
N ALA A 27 -9.79 6.32 -8.05
CA ALA A 27 -9.61 7.73 -7.76
C ALA A 27 -8.31 7.97 -6.98
N ASP A 28 -7.96 9.24 -6.81
CA ASP A 28 -6.81 9.68 -6.03
C ASP A 28 -7.30 10.65 -4.96
N VAL A 29 -7.32 10.20 -3.71
CA VAL A 29 -7.88 10.96 -2.57
C VAL A 29 -7.10 12.25 -2.26
N PHE A 30 -5.87 12.38 -2.76
CA PHE A 30 -5.03 13.56 -2.59
C PHE A 30 -4.90 14.39 -3.87
N ASP A 31 -5.77 14.19 -4.85
CA ASP A 31 -5.85 15.04 -6.03
C ASP A 31 -6.26 16.47 -5.65
N THR A 32 -5.48 17.46 -6.09
CA THR A 32 -5.74 18.87 -5.80
C THR A 32 -6.84 19.46 -6.67
N ALA A 33 -7.24 18.76 -7.75
CA ALA A 33 -8.32 19.22 -8.63
C ALA A 33 -9.72 19.04 -8.00
N VAL A 34 -9.85 18.27 -6.91
CA VAL A 34 -11.13 18.06 -6.23
C VAL A 34 -11.29 18.94 -4.98
N PRO A 35 -12.52 19.37 -4.65
CA PRO A 35 -12.79 20.17 -3.46
C PRO A 35 -12.25 19.54 -2.18
N ILE A 36 -11.83 20.37 -1.23
CA ILE A 36 -11.25 19.89 0.03
C ILE A 36 -12.30 19.21 0.91
N GLU A 37 -13.57 19.62 0.77
CA GLU A 37 -14.73 19.08 1.46
C GLU A 37 -14.90 17.58 1.20
N TRP A 38 -14.60 17.12 -0.02
CA TRP A 38 -14.68 15.70 -0.34
C TRP A 38 -13.61 14.88 0.38
N LEU A 39 -12.42 15.45 0.58
CA LEU A 39 -11.40 14.81 1.41
C LEU A 39 -11.84 14.79 2.87
N ILE A 40 -12.43 15.88 3.38
CA ILE A 40 -12.97 15.94 4.75
C ILE A 40 -14.01 14.83 4.98
N ASP A 41 -14.94 14.64 4.04
CA ASP A 41 -15.96 13.57 4.12
C ASP A 41 -15.31 12.19 4.17
N VAL A 42 -14.31 11.93 3.33
CA VAL A 42 -13.56 10.67 3.32
C VAL A 42 -12.80 10.45 4.64
N LEU A 43 -12.15 11.49 5.17
CA LEU A 43 -11.42 11.42 6.44
C LEU A 43 -12.38 11.10 7.60
N ASP A 44 -13.59 11.67 7.62
CA ASP A 44 -14.57 11.35 8.65
C ASP A 44 -15.07 9.89 8.54
N VAL A 45 -15.29 9.39 7.32
CA VAL A 45 -15.60 7.96 7.10
C VAL A 45 -14.47 7.07 7.63
N TRP A 46 -13.22 7.43 7.37
CA TRP A 46 -12.07 6.69 7.88
C TRP A 46 -12.03 6.69 9.41
N ARG A 47 -12.20 7.85 10.05
CA ARG A 47 -12.29 7.98 11.51
C ARG A 47 -13.40 7.12 12.12
N GLN A 48 -14.55 7.05 11.46
CA GLN A 48 -15.71 6.26 11.91
C GLN A 48 -15.58 4.75 11.66
N THR A 49 -14.52 4.29 10.99
CA THR A 49 -14.34 2.87 10.62
C THR A 49 -13.03 2.23 11.14
N PRO A 50 -12.62 2.44 12.40
CA PRO A 50 -11.26 2.11 12.89
C PRO A 50 -10.92 0.60 12.90
N HIS A 51 -11.90 -0.28 12.68
CA HIS A 51 -11.71 -1.73 12.69
C HIS A 51 -11.39 -2.34 11.31
N LEU A 52 -11.16 -1.51 10.30
CA LEU A 52 -10.76 -1.92 8.96
C LEU A 52 -9.33 -1.43 8.66
N ASP A 53 -8.52 -2.24 8.00
CA ASP A 53 -7.27 -1.77 7.39
C ASP A 53 -7.59 -1.13 6.03
N LYS A 54 -7.54 0.20 5.93
CA LYS A 54 -7.81 0.91 4.69
C LYS A 54 -6.51 1.08 3.90
N LEU A 55 -6.45 0.47 2.73
CA LEU A 55 -5.35 0.64 1.79
C LEU A 55 -5.65 1.88 0.95
N VAL A 56 -4.93 2.96 1.24
CA VAL A 56 -5.05 4.26 0.58
C VAL A 56 -3.88 4.42 -0.38
N LEU A 57 -4.14 4.29 -1.67
CA LEU A 57 -3.13 4.43 -2.72
C LEU A 57 -3.28 5.77 -3.44
N THR A 58 -2.17 6.46 -3.68
CA THR A 58 -2.16 7.71 -4.45
C THR A 58 -1.03 7.73 -5.49
N LYS A 59 -1.21 8.46 -6.58
CA LYS A 59 -0.15 8.79 -7.55
C LYS A 59 0.55 10.10 -7.21
N ARG A 60 0.04 10.82 -6.20
CA ARG A 60 0.42 12.18 -5.84
C ARG A 60 0.78 12.25 -4.36
N ILE A 61 1.60 11.32 -3.89
CA ILE A 61 1.97 11.24 -2.47
C ILE A 61 2.54 12.55 -1.92
N GLY A 62 3.19 13.36 -2.76
CA GLY A 62 3.65 14.71 -2.40
C GLY A 62 2.55 15.68 -1.96
N ASN A 63 1.28 15.43 -2.33
CA ASN A 63 0.15 16.25 -1.93
C ASN A 63 -0.42 15.85 -0.55
N ALA A 64 -0.12 14.65 -0.05
CA ALA A 64 -0.82 14.09 1.12
C ALA A 64 -0.73 15.00 2.36
N THR A 65 0.48 15.37 2.78
CA THR A 65 0.67 16.26 3.95
C THR A 65 -0.01 17.62 3.76
N LYS A 66 0.11 18.21 2.57
CA LYS A 66 -0.53 19.50 2.24
C LYS A 66 -2.05 19.40 2.34
N ARG A 67 -2.64 18.37 1.74
CA ARG A 67 -4.08 18.14 1.71
C ARG A 67 -4.66 17.83 3.10
N LEU A 68 -3.94 17.09 3.94
CA LEU A 68 -4.32 16.89 5.34
C LEU A 68 -4.32 18.22 6.10
N GLY A 69 -3.30 19.07 5.90
CA GLY A 69 -3.25 20.41 6.49
C GLY A 69 -4.36 21.34 6.00
N GLU A 70 -4.67 21.33 4.71
CA GLU A 70 -5.82 22.07 4.14
C GLU A 70 -7.14 21.62 4.77
N ALA A 71 -7.38 20.31 4.87
CA ALA A 71 -8.59 19.77 5.51
C ALA A 71 -8.69 20.22 6.98
N PHE A 72 -7.58 20.19 7.72
CA PHE A 72 -7.54 20.67 9.10
C PHE A 72 -7.88 22.16 9.19
N ASN A 73 -7.23 23.00 8.39
CA ASN A 73 -7.48 24.45 8.39
C ASN A 73 -8.93 24.77 8.02
N THR A 74 -9.50 24.07 7.03
CA THR A 74 -10.91 24.22 6.66
C THR A 74 -11.85 23.85 7.81
N LEU A 75 -11.57 22.78 8.55
CA LEU A 75 -12.37 22.39 9.72
C LEU A 75 -12.25 23.42 10.86
N MET A 76 -11.06 23.97 11.07
CA MET A 76 -10.80 24.99 12.10
C MET A 76 -11.57 26.30 11.89
N LEU A 77 -11.98 26.58 10.65
CA LEU A 77 -12.76 27.77 10.29
C LEU A 77 -14.27 27.57 10.37
N ARG A 78 -14.75 26.37 10.69
CA ARG A 78 -16.20 26.10 10.82
C ARG A 78 -16.70 26.46 12.21
N ASP A 79 -17.97 26.88 12.29
CA ASP A 79 -18.64 27.21 13.55
C ASP A 79 -18.73 26.01 14.50
N ASP A 80 -18.77 24.78 13.97
CA ASP A 80 -18.84 23.52 14.74
C ASP A 80 -17.47 22.96 15.14
N CYS A 81 -16.36 23.67 14.86
CA CYS A 81 -15.00 23.17 15.05
C CYS A 81 -14.76 22.56 16.45
N ALA A 82 -15.26 23.22 17.50
CA ALA A 82 -15.04 22.80 18.88
C ALA A 82 -15.68 21.44 19.22
N GLU A 83 -16.79 21.11 18.55
CA GLU A 83 -17.54 19.87 18.78
C GLU A 83 -17.21 18.78 17.74
N ASN A 84 -16.52 19.14 16.65
CA ASN A 84 -16.25 18.24 15.55
C ASN A 84 -15.14 17.22 15.90
N PRO A 85 -15.45 15.92 16.04
CA PRO A 85 -14.47 14.92 16.47
C PRO A 85 -13.39 14.62 15.42
N LEU A 86 -13.55 15.08 14.18
CA LEU A 86 -12.53 14.95 13.14
C LEU A 86 -11.34 15.89 13.39
N VAL A 87 -11.57 17.05 14.01
CA VAL A 87 -10.52 18.05 14.30
C VAL A 87 -9.40 17.47 15.16
N PRO A 88 -9.65 16.92 16.38
CA PRO A 88 -8.60 16.34 17.20
C PRO A 88 -7.97 15.11 16.56
N TRP A 89 -8.76 14.28 15.86
CA TRP A 89 -8.24 13.11 15.16
C TRP A 89 -7.24 13.50 14.07
N LEU A 90 -7.57 14.48 13.23
CA LEU A 90 -6.69 14.97 12.18
C LEU A 90 -5.47 15.72 12.73
N ALA A 91 -5.65 16.50 13.81
CA ALA A 91 -4.54 17.16 14.50
C ALA A 91 -3.49 16.14 14.98
N THR A 92 -3.92 15.04 15.61
CA THR A 92 -3.00 13.99 16.06
C THR A 92 -2.25 13.33 14.91
N TRP A 93 -2.92 13.12 13.77
CA TRP A 93 -2.29 12.59 12.58
C TRP A 93 -1.20 13.54 12.04
N ILE A 94 -1.54 14.81 11.83
CA ILE A 94 -0.61 15.82 11.31
C ILE A 94 0.59 16.02 12.24
N ALA A 95 0.39 15.87 13.56
CA ALA A 95 1.45 15.90 14.56
C ALA A 95 2.36 14.65 14.57
N GLY A 96 2.17 13.70 13.65
CA GLY A 96 2.99 12.50 13.48
C GLY A 96 2.36 11.21 14.01
N ASN A 97 1.25 11.29 14.73
CA ASN A 97 0.56 10.10 15.24
C ASN A 97 -0.54 9.63 14.29
N ALA A 98 -0.12 9.14 13.13
CA ALA A 98 -1.03 8.62 12.11
C ALA A 98 -1.88 7.44 12.62
N PRO A 99 -3.15 7.31 12.17
CA PRO A 99 -3.99 6.17 12.54
C PRO A 99 -3.42 4.86 12.00
N ALA A 100 -3.34 3.83 12.85
CA ALA A 100 -2.77 2.53 12.48
C ALA A 100 -3.66 1.71 11.53
N ASP A 101 -4.90 2.10 11.34
CA ASP A 101 -5.87 1.52 10.42
C ASP A 101 -5.81 2.13 9.01
N ILE A 102 -4.95 3.14 8.79
CA ILE A 102 -4.71 3.72 7.46
C ILE A 102 -3.34 3.26 6.95
N TRP A 103 -3.37 2.42 5.93
CA TRP A 103 -2.18 1.97 5.21
C TRP A 103 -2.01 2.91 4.03
N LEU A 104 -0.96 3.72 4.05
CA LEU A 104 -0.72 4.74 3.04
C LEU A 104 0.27 4.22 2.00
N GLY A 105 -0.07 4.33 0.72
CA GLY A 105 0.80 3.86 -0.34
C GLY A 105 0.96 4.82 -1.50
N ALA A 106 2.07 4.66 -2.20
CA ALA A 106 2.38 5.37 -3.44
C ALA A 106 2.34 4.41 -4.63
N THR A 107 1.75 4.87 -5.73
CA THR A 107 1.89 4.21 -7.03
C THR A 107 3.27 4.54 -7.58
N ILE A 108 4.06 3.53 -7.94
CA ILE A 108 5.40 3.69 -8.51
C ILE A 108 5.52 2.76 -9.71
N VAL A 109 5.75 3.30 -10.90
CA VAL A 109 5.79 2.47 -12.12
C VAL A 109 7.20 2.28 -12.71
N ASN A 110 8.17 3.09 -12.28
CA ASN A 110 9.56 3.06 -12.76
C ASN A 110 10.52 3.72 -11.75
N GLN A 111 11.83 3.64 -12.02
CA GLN A 111 12.87 4.20 -11.14
C GLN A 111 12.71 5.71 -10.89
N ALA A 112 12.40 6.49 -11.94
CA ALA A 112 12.27 7.94 -11.80
C ALA A 112 11.14 8.33 -10.83
N GLU A 113 10.04 7.57 -10.80
CA GLU A 113 8.99 7.74 -9.79
C GLU A 113 9.44 7.27 -8.41
N ALA A 114 10.21 6.18 -8.32
CA ALA A 114 10.76 5.67 -7.05
C ALA A 114 11.62 6.73 -6.37
N ASP A 115 12.61 7.28 -7.09
CA ASP A 115 13.52 8.34 -6.64
C ASP A 115 12.74 9.58 -6.18
N ARG A 116 11.68 9.92 -6.94
CA ARG A 116 10.87 11.12 -6.70
C ARG A 116 9.95 10.97 -5.48
N ASP A 117 9.28 9.83 -5.32
CA ASP A 117 8.09 9.71 -4.48
C ASP A 117 8.25 8.82 -3.26
N ILE A 118 9.18 7.86 -3.25
CA ILE A 118 9.47 7.09 -2.03
C ILE A 118 9.91 8.03 -0.89
N PRO A 119 10.84 8.99 -1.08
CA PRO A 119 11.22 9.92 -0.01
C PRO A 119 10.04 10.75 0.52
N LYS A 120 9.07 11.07 -0.34
CA LYS A 120 7.87 11.81 0.06
C LYS A 120 6.94 10.94 0.91
N LEU A 121 6.72 9.68 0.53
CA LEU A 121 5.96 8.71 1.32
C LEU A 121 6.57 8.51 2.71
N LEU A 122 7.89 8.42 2.80
CA LEU A 122 8.60 8.26 4.08
C LEU A 122 8.37 9.46 5.01
N ARG A 123 8.36 10.68 4.47
CA ARG A 123 8.08 11.91 5.23
C ARG A 123 6.61 12.08 5.63
N THR A 124 5.67 11.47 4.91
CA THR A 124 4.26 11.54 5.29
C THR A 124 4.00 10.71 6.55
N PRO A 125 3.31 11.26 7.57
CA PRO A 125 2.93 10.48 8.74
C PRO A 125 2.06 9.29 8.37
N ALA A 126 2.59 8.08 8.57
CA ALA A 126 1.91 6.81 8.36
C ALA A 126 2.50 5.76 9.29
N LYS A 127 1.65 4.85 9.80
CA LYS A 127 2.08 3.68 10.58
C LYS A 127 2.40 2.47 9.69
N THR A 128 1.80 2.41 8.51
CA THR A 128 2.03 1.36 7.51
C THR A 128 2.16 2.02 6.14
N ARG A 129 3.27 1.75 5.45
CA ARG A 129 3.63 2.29 4.14
C ARG A 129 3.75 1.16 3.12
N PHE A 130 3.17 1.33 1.94
CA PHE A 130 3.32 0.34 0.87
C PHE A 130 3.58 0.99 -0.49
N LEU A 131 4.24 0.25 -1.38
CA LEU A 131 4.36 0.62 -2.78
C LEU A 131 3.46 -0.28 -3.62
N SER A 132 2.69 0.32 -4.52
CA SER A 132 1.94 -0.41 -5.54
C SER A 132 2.57 -0.15 -6.90
N MET A 133 3.28 -1.15 -7.40
CA MET A 133 3.92 -1.13 -8.71
C MET A 133 3.06 -1.92 -9.70
N GLU A 134 1.88 -1.38 -9.96
CA GLU A 134 0.90 -1.97 -10.88
C GLU A 134 0.25 -0.86 -11.73
N PRO A 135 0.61 -0.74 -13.03
CA PRO A 135 1.59 -1.58 -13.71
C PRO A 135 3.04 -1.24 -13.34
N LEU A 136 3.90 -2.25 -13.25
CA LEU A 136 5.35 -2.06 -13.25
C LEU A 136 5.85 -1.93 -14.69
N LEU A 137 6.42 -0.77 -15.02
CA LEU A 137 6.76 -0.35 -16.38
C LEU A 137 8.27 -0.18 -16.62
N GLY A 138 9.09 -0.48 -15.62
CA GLY A 138 10.54 -0.47 -15.73
C GLY A 138 11.19 -1.19 -14.54
N HIS A 139 12.50 -1.36 -14.62
CA HIS A 139 13.28 -1.81 -13.47
C HIS A 139 13.20 -0.78 -12.34
N VAL A 140 13.14 -1.25 -11.10
CA VAL A 140 13.13 -0.42 -9.90
C VAL A 140 14.02 -1.06 -8.85
N ASP A 141 15.01 -0.32 -8.39
CA ASP A 141 15.80 -0.61 -7.21
C ASP A 141 15.20 0.17 -6.04
N VAL A 142 14.60 -0.54 -5.08
CA VAL A 142 14.08 0.02 -3.82
C VAL A 142 15.06 -0.25 -2.70
N PHE A 143 15.54 -1.49 -2.63
CA PHE A 143 16.49 -1.96 -1.63
C PHE A 143 17.77 -2.45 -2.31
N SER A 144 18.89 -2.33 -1.61
CA SER A 144 20.11 -3.03 -1.99
C SER A 144 19.87 -4.53 -1.91
N SER A 145 20.04 -5.26 -3.01
CA SER A 145 19.91 -6.72 -3.01
C SER A 145 20.95 -7.42 -2.13
N ALA A 146 22.09 -6.77 -1.88
CA ALA A 146 23.19 -7.32 -1.08
C ALA A 146 22.99 -7.10 0.43
N THR A 147 22.48 -5.93 0.83
CA THR A 147 22.39 -5.52 2.24
C THR A 147 20.96 -5.42 2.77
N GLY A 148 19.96 -5.36 1.89
CA GLY A 148 18.56 -5.08 2.25
C GLY A 148 18.29 -3.60 2.58
N GLU A 149 19.29 -2.73 2.49
CA GLU A 149 19.17 -1.31 2.85
C GLU A 149 18.29 -0.55 1.86
N LEU A 150 17.45 0.34 2.38
CA LEU A 150 16.58 1.21 1.58
C LEU A 150 17.41 2.28 0.85
N LEU A 151 17.24 2.41 -0.47
CA LEU A 151 18.06 3.28 -1.32
C LEU A 151 17.54 4.73 -1.41
N HIS A 152 16.26 4.96 -1.07
CA HIS A 152 15.53 6.22 -1.32
C HIS A 152 15.34 7.07 -0.07
N THR A 153 16.39 7.26 0.71
CA THR A 153 16.32 7.95 2.00
C THR A 153 16.46 9.48 1.89
N SER A 154 16.79 10.01 0.71
CA SER A 154 17.03 11.45 0.50
C SER A 154 18.05 12.08 1.48
N GLY A 155 19.01 11.28 1.99
CA GLY A 155 20.04 11.75 2.93
C GLY A 155 19.56 11.92 4.38
N ASN A 156 18.35 11.47 4.72
CA ASN A 156 17.88 11.39 6.10
C ASN A 156 18.13 9.99 6.66
N ASP A 157 18.41 9.88 7.96
CA ASP A 157 18.49 8.61 8.67
C ASP A 157 17.07 8.04 8.83
N TYR A 158 16.66 7.17 7.90
CA TYR A 158 15.46 6.34 8.06
C TYR A 158 15.89 4.94 8.49
N GLU A 159 15.32 4.44 9.58
CA GLU A 159 15.53 3.06 10.05
C GLU A 159 15.11 2.02 8.98
N PRO A 160 15.76 0.85 8.93
CA PRO A 160 15.23 -0.33 8.22
C PRO A 160 13.80 -0.63 8.69
N GLY A 161 12.89 -0.90 7.74
CA GLY A 161 11.45 -1.03 8.02
C GLY A 161 10.61 0.21 7.71
N ALA A 162 11.16 1.18 6.96
CA ALA A 162 10.42 2.36 6.54
C ALA A 162 9.34 2.08 5.46
N LEU A 163 9.38 0.90 4.84
CA LEU A 163 8.35 0.38 3.93
C LEU A 163 7.91 -1.00 4.43
N ASP A 164 6.60 -1.22 4.51
CA ASP A 164 6.02 -2.43 5.08
C ASP A 164 5.57 -3.44 4.02
N TRP A 165 5.42 -3.03 2.76
CA TRP A 165 4.87 -3.90 1.71
C TRP A 165 5.16 -3.41 0.30
N ILE A 166 5.50 -4.34 -0.60
CA ILE A 166 5.63 -4.09 -2.03
C ILE A 166 4.66 -4.98 -2.80
N ILE A 167 3.84 -4.35 -3.66
CA ILE A 167 2.91 -5.02 -4.57
C ILE A 167 3.40 -4.83 -6.00
N VAL A 168 3.49 -5.91 -6.77
CA VAL A 168 3.89 -5.87 -8.18
C VAL A 168 2.82 -6.50 -9.07
N GLY A 169 2.52 -5.86 -10.19
CA GLY A 169 1.67 -6.45 -11.22
C GLY A 169 1.81 -5.81 -12.59
N GLY A 170 1.41 -6.54 -13.63
CA GLY A 170 1.42 -6.07 -15.01
C GLY A 170 0.14 -5.33 -15.42
N GLU A 171 0.23 -4.56 -16.50
CA GLU A 171 -0.90 -3.79 -17.04
C GLU A 171 -1.96 -4.70 -17.66
N SER A 172 -3.23 -4.38 -17.46
CA SER A 172 -4.37 -5.11 -18.03
C SER A 172 -5.16 -4.22 -19.00
N GLY A 173 -5.85 -4.83 -19.97
CA GLY A 173 -6.71 -4.12 -20.92
C GLY A 173 -6.12 -4.03 -22.33
N ALA A 174 -6.82 -3.34 -23.22
CA ALA A 174 -6.34 -3.10 -24.58
C ALA A 174 -5.13 -2.15 -24.56
N GLY A 175 -4.11 -2.45 -25.36
CA GLY A 175 -2.87 -1.65 -25.40
C GLY A 175 -1.98 -1.79 -24.16
N ALA A 176 -2.24 -2.77 -23.30
CA ALA A 176 -1.43 -3.02 -22.11
C ALA A 176 0.04 -3.24 -22.48
N ARG A 177 0.95 -2.59 -21.74
CA ARG A 177 2.40 -2.81 -21.88
C ARG A 177 2.81 -4.10 -21.19
N SER A 178 3.80 -4.79 -21.75
CA SER A 178 4.40 -5.96 -21.11
C SER A 178 5.34 -5.55 -19.98
N MET A 179 5.37 -6.36 -18.92
CA MET A 179 6.28 -6.21 -17.79
C MET A 179 7.38 -7.25 -17.93
N HIS A 180 8.65 -6.82 -17.92
CA HIS A 180 9.75 -7.77 -18.02
C HIS A 180 9.85 -8.65 -16.76
N PRO A 181 9.98 -9.99 -16.89
CA PRO A 181 10.02 -10.91 -15.74
C PRO A 181 11.13 -10.57 -14.73
N ALA A 182 12.29 -10.18 -15.25
CA ALA A 182 13.43 -9.80 -14.42
C ALA A 182 13.13 -8.64 -13.46
N TRP A 183 12.20 -7.73 -13.79
CA TRP A 183 11.85 -6.62 -12.90
C TRP A 183 11.08 -7.11 -11.68
N ALA A 184 10.09 -8.00 -11.89
CA ALA A 184 9.33 -8.60 -10.79
C ALA A 184 10.21 -9.54 -9.92
N ARG A 185 11.12 -10.29 -10.56
CA ARG A 185 12.10 -11.13 -9.85
C ARG A 185 13.07 -10.28 -9.02
N SER A 186 13.61 -9.21 -9.58
CA SER A 186 14.49 -8.28 -8.87
C SER A 186 13.80 -7.72 -7.62
N LEU A 187 12.56 -7.23 -7.74
CA LEU A 187 11.81 -6.71 -6.58
C LEU A 187 11.47 -7.79 -5.54
N ARG A 188 11.15 -9.01 -5.96
CA ARG A 188 10.97 -10.16 -5.05
C ARG A 188 12.24 -10.39 -4.22
N ASP A 189 13.39 -10.43 -4.88
CA ASP A 189 14.67 -10.74 -4.25
C ASP A 189 15.14 -9.59 -3.34
N GLN A 190 14.96 -8.33 -3.77
CA GLN A 190 15.19 -7.14 -2.94
C GLN A 190 14.31 -7.15 -1.68
N CYS A 191 13.02 -7.49 -1.81
CA CYS A 191 12.12 -7.61 -0.66
C CYS A 191 12.55 -8.72 0.30
N ALA A 192 13.01 -9.85 -0.23
CA ALA A 192 13.54 -10.94 0.58
C ALA A 192 14.78 -10.51 1.38
N SER A 193 15.73 -9.81 0.74
CA SER A 193 16.92 -9.25 1.43
C SER A 193 16.55 -8.22 2.49
N ALA A 194 15.52 -7.41 2.26
CA ALA A 194 15.07 -6.37 3.20
C ALA A 194 14.11 -6.88 4.29
N GLY A 195 13.65 -8.14 4.21
CA GLY A 195 12.62 -8.66 5.10
C GLY A 195 11.23 -8.02 4.91
N VAL A 196 10.99 -7.41 3.74
CA VAL A 196 9.73 -6.72 3.42
C VAL A 196 8.76 -7.68 2.72
N PRO A 197 7.50 -7.78 3.17
CA PRO A 197 6.46 -8.54 2.47
C PRO A 197 6.35 -8.17 0.98
N PHE A 198 6.30 -9.19 0.13
CA PHE A 198 6.14 -9.07 -1.32
C PHE A 198 4.86 -9.76 -1.80
N LEU A 199 4.04 -9.03 -2.56
CA LEU A 199 2.87 -9.56 -3.26
C LEU A 199 3.07 -9.45 -4.77
N PHE A 200 3.05 -10.59 -5.46
CA PHE A 200 2.91 -10.63 -6.91
C PHE A 200 1.43 -10.82 -7.26
N LYS A 201 0.83 -9.78 -7.83
CA LYS A 201 -0.61 -9.77 -8.06
C LYS A 201 -0.97 -10.58 -9.30
N GLN A 202 -0.36 -10.26 -10.44
CA GLN A 202 -0.66 -10.85 -11.75
C GLN A 202 0.24 -10.30 -12.86
N TRP A 203 0.33 -11.01 -13.98
CA TRP A 203 1.16 -10.64 -15.14
C TRP A 203 0.58 -9.56 -16.06
N GLY A 204 -0.68 -9.18 -15.87
CA GLY A 204 -1.36 -8.27 -16.78
C GLY A 204 -1.92 -9.00 -17.99
N HIS A 205 -1.85 -8.37 -19.16
CA HIS A 205 -2.34 -8.95 -20.41
C HIS A 205 -1.41 -10.01 -21.03
N TRP A 206 -0.17 -10.09 -20.55
CA TRP A 206 0.92 -10.80 -21.23
C TRP A 206 1.34 -12.05 -20.48
N GLN A 207 1.68 -13.10 -21.22
CA GLN A 207 2.41 -14.24 -20.69
C GLN A 207 3.82 -14.23 -21.26
N VAL A 208 4.77 -14.56 -20.40
CA VAL A 208 6.18 -14.70 -20.73
C VAL A 208 6.36 -16.01 -21.46
N VAL A 209 6.92 -15.96 -22.66
CA VAL A 209 7.35 -17.16 -23.39
C VAL A 209 8.85 -17.25 -23.20
N ASP A 210 9.32 -18.41 -22.74
CA ASP A 210 10.72 -18.63 -22.41
C ASP A 210 11.62 -18.26 -23.59
N GLY A 211 12.45 -17.24 -23.38
CA GLY A 211 13.41 -16.76 -24.36
C GLY A 211 14.73 -17.46 -24.14
N SER A 212 14.93 -18.60 -24.79
CA SER A 212 16.22 -19.30 -24.88
C SER A 212 17.38 -18.43 -25.43
N THR A 213 17.10 -17.18 -25.80
CA THR A 213 18.00 -16.20 -26.41
C THR A 213 18.25 -14.95 -25.56
N GLY A 214 17.82 -14.91 -24.29
CA GLY A 214 18.12 -13.80 -23.36
C GLY A 214 17.29 -12.53 -23.54
N LYS A 215 16.37 -12.49 -24.51
CA LYS A 215 15.30 -11.48 -24.62
C LYS A 215 13.97 -12.11 -24.22
N ALA A 216 13.26 -11.51 -23.25
CA ALA A 216 11.92 -11.95 -22.93
C ALA A 216 10.98 -11.76 -24.13
N ALA A 217 10.35 -12.84 -24.59
CA ALA A 217 9.27 -12.79 -25.56
C ALA A 217 7.92 -12.80 -24.81
N PHE A 218 6.93 -12.09 -25.35
CA PHE A 218 5.62 -11.96 -24.73
C PHE A 218 4.52 -12.33 -25.70
N HIS A 219 3.58 -13.16 -25.26
CA HIS A 219 2.34 -13.42 -25.97
C HIS A 219 1.16 -12.78 -25.24
N ALA A 220 0.33 -12.05 -25.97
CA ALA A 220 -0.90 -11.49 -25.45
C ALA A 220 -1.91 -12.63 -25.24
N VAL A 221 -2.30 -12.85 -23.98
CA VAL A 221 -3.25 -13.92 -23.60
C VAL A 221 -4.42 -13.39 -22.77
N GLY A 222 -4.35 -12.13 -22.32
CA GLY A 222 -5.33 -11.53 -21.44
C GLY A 222 -5.16 -11.90 -19.97
N LYS A 223 -5.65 -11.02 -19.09
CA LYS A 223 -5.50 -11.09 -17.62
C LYS A 223 -5.90 -12.44 -17.00
N LYS A 224 -6.98 -13.04 -17.49
CA LYS A 224 -7.48 -14.30 -16.94
C LYS A 224 -6.52 -15.46 -17.21
N ALA A 225 -5.88 -15.47 -18.37
CA ALA A 225 -5.01 -16.56 -18.80
C ALA A 225 -3.56 -16.38 -18.34
N SER A 226 -3.07 -15.14 -18.26
CA SER A 226 -1.69 -14.84 -17.85
C SER A 226 -1.39 -15.23 -16.40
N GLY A 227 -2.40 -15.21 -15.54
CA GLY A 227 -2.33 -15.74 -14.19
C GLY A 227 -1.46 -14.90 -13.23
N ARG A 228 -1.10 -15.53 -12.11
CA ARG A 228 -0.47 -14.86 -10.96
C ARG A 228 0.72 -15.60 -10.35
N LEU A 229 1.29 -16.54 -11.09
CA LEU A 229 2.45 -17.29 -10.66
C LEU A 229 3.71 -16.59 -11.18
N LEU A 230 4.60 -16.19 -10.28
CA LEU A 230 5.95 -15.75 -10.62
C LEU A 230 6.87 -16.97 -10.44
N ASP A 231 7.48 -17.44 -11.52
CA ASP A 231 8.32 -18.65 -11.51
C ASP A 231 7.60 -19.89 -10.94
N GLY A 232 6.31 -20.03 -11.25
CA GLY A 232 5.48 -21.14 -10.77
C GLY A 232 4.98 -21.00 -9.33
N VAL A 233 5.35 -19.94 -8.62
CA VAL A 233 5.03 -19.73 -7.21
C VAL A 233 4.05 -18.57 -7.02
N VAL A 234 3.13 -18.74 -6.07
CA VAL A 234 2.26 -17.65 -5.60
C VAL A 234 3.02 -16.83 -4.57
N HIS A 235 3.14 -15.52 -4.79
CA HIS A 235 3.67 -14.58 -3.81
C HIS A 235 2.53 -13.72 -3.26
N ASP A 236 2.13 -13.99 -2.02
CA ASP A 236 0.93 -13.42 -1.36
C ASP A 236 1.23 -12.93 0.06
N ALA A 237 2.45 -12.42 0.30
CA ALA A 237 2.81 -11.91 1.61
C ALA A 237 2.13 -10.55 1.88
N PHE A 238 1.82 -10.28 3.14
CA PHE A 238 1.24 -9.04 3.65
C PHE A 238 1.96 -8.59 4.92
N PRO A 239 1.89 -7.30 5.27
CA PRO A 239 2.27 -6.83 6.60
C PRO A 239 1.57 -7.62 7.69
N VAL A 240 2.33 -7.95 8.73
CA VAL A 240 1.80 -8.50 9.99
C VAL A 240 1.62 -7.33 10.93
N THR A 241 0.39 -7.07 11.34
CA THR A 241 0.08 -6.03 12.33
C THR A 241 0.20 -6.59 13.75
N SER A 242 0.36 -5.74 14.75
CA SER A 242 0.39 -6.15 16.17
C SER A 242 -0.86 -6.92 16.61
N LEU A 243 -2.02 -6.64 15.98
CA LEU A 243 -3.27 -7.38 16.17
C LEU A 243 -3.20 -8.81 15.62
N ASP A 244 -2.50 -9.02 14.50
CA ASP A 244 -2.33 -10.33 13.87
C ASP A 244 -1.49 -11.26 14.75
N VAL A 245 -0.45 -10.72 15.41
CA VAL A 245 0.42 -11.45 16.35
C VAL A 245 -0.34 -11.87 17.60
N GLY A 246 -1.15 -10.97 18.18
CA GLY A 246 -1.97 -11.27 19.36
C GLY A 246 -2.98 -12.40 19.10
N ALA A 247 -3.62 -12.39 17.92
CA ALA A 247 -4.55 -13.44 17.52
C ALA A 247 -3.86 -14.79 17.27
N ALA A 248 -2.64 -14.79 16.70
CA ALA A 248 -1.85 -16.00 16.51
C ALA A 248 -1.38 -16.61 17.84
N CYS A 249 -0.90 -15.78 18.76
CA CYS A 249 -0.47 -16.21 20.10
C CYS A 249 -1.64 -16.79 20.91
N GLY A 250 -2.81 -16.13 20.89
CA GLY A 250 -4.02 -16.65 21.54
C GLY A 250 -4.47 -18.01 21.00
N ARG A 251 -4.37 -18.26 19.69
CA ARG A 251 -4.67 -19.57 19.09
C ARG A 251 -3.64 -20.63 19.47
N ALA A 252 -2.36 -20.29 19.57
CA ALA A 252 -1.31 -21.23 19.97
C ALA A 252 -1.49 -21.66 21.44
N LEU A 253 -1.78 -20.72 22.34
CA LEU A 253 -2.08 -20.98 23.74
C LEU A 253 -3.34 -21.86 23.91
N ALA A 254 -4.40 -21.60 23.14
CA ALA A 254 -5.62 -22.41 23.18
C ALA A 254 -5.43 -23.84 22.64
N ARG A 255 -4.40 -24.09 21.82
CA ARG A 255 -4.06 -25.43 21.29
C ARG A 255 -3.11 -26.21 22.21
N GLY A 256 -2.29 -25.53 23.02
CA GLY A 256 -1.39 -26.15 23.99
C GLY A 256 -2.05 -26.48 25.34
N ALA A 257 -3.30 -26.07 25.56
CA ALA A 257 -4.08 -26.31 26.77
C ALA A 257 -5.09 -27.48 26.64
N LYS A 258 -4.91 -28.37 25.66
CA LYS A 258 -5.72 -29.58 25.46
C LYS A 258 -4.90 -30.84 25.66
#